data_AF-A0A9P0G8B4-F1
#
_entry.id   AF-A0A9P0G8B4-F1
#
_cell.length_a   1.000
_cell.length_b   1.000
_cell.length_c   1.000
_cell.angle_alpha   90.00
_cell.angle_beta   90.00
_cell.angle_gamma   90.00
#
_symmetry.space_group_name_H-M   'P 1'
#
loop_
_entity.id
_entity.type
_entity.pdbx_description
1 polymer ?
#
loop_
_entity_poly.entity_id
_entity_poly.type
_entity_poly.pdbx_seq_one_letter_code
_entity_poly.pdbx_strand_id
1 'polypeptide(L)'
;MREDVSSKIELEIRPHQLIRWLCKCASEYANSSFSSPCYSLEFLITWVFQRAIDLKANCDEYFAPLFDYSQSKFDANFSVLLNSCTTQLSSLCVLNKHVDEKLVSYVYDTDAINEHWTRLELDSIHFEVIRWLVKVGLLPECHPSTYLRPDDSERISAPFPV
;
A
#
# COMPACT_ATOMS: atom_id res chain seq x y z
N MET A 1 -33.84 -11.16 16.03
CA MET A 1 -32.69 -12.10 15.86
C MET A 1 -32.25 -12.12 14.39
N ARG A 2 -31.95 -10.95 13.81
CA ARG A 2 -31.53 -10.81 12.39
C ARG A 2 -30.66 -9.56 12.15
N GLU A 3 -30.01 -9.05 13.20
CA GLU A 3 -29.19 -7.82 13.16
C GLU A 3 -27.71 -8.08 13.47
N ASP A 4 -27.34 -9.29 13.89
CA ASP A 4 -25.98 -9.63 14.34
C ASP A 4 -25.07 -10.23 13.24
N VAL A 5 -25.64 -10.51 12.06
CA VAL A 5 -24.89 -11.09 10.93
C VAL A 5 -24.40 -10.01 9.97
N SER A 6 -25.10 -8.87 9.89
CA SER A 6 -24.71 -7.76 9.00
C SER A 6 -23.48 -7.01 9.52
N SER A 7 -23.42 -6.78 10.83
CA SER A 7 -22.30 -6.10 11.50
C SER A 7 -21.02 -6.95 11.54
N LYS A 8 -21.12 -8.27 11.38
CA LYS A 8 -19.95 -9.18 11.36
C LYS A 8 -19.35 -9.39 9.97
N ILE A 9 -20.10 -9.09 8.90
CA ILE A 9 -19.61 -9.17 7.52
C ILE A 9 -18.80 -7.91 7.14
N GLU A 10 -19.05 -6.78 7.81
CA GLU A 10 -18.33 -5.51 7.58
C GLU A 10 -16.96 -5.43 8.27
N LEU A 11 -16.63 -6.36 9.18
CA LEU A 11 -15.51 -6.17 10.12
C LEU A 11 -14.21 -6.93 9.82
N GLU A 12 -14.14 -7.75 8.77
CA GLU A 12 -12.85 -8.33 8.36
C GLU A 12 -12.83 -8.77 6.90
N ILE A 13 -13.17 -7.88 5.98
CA ILE A 13 -12.80 -8.14 4.59
C ILE A 13 -11.29 -7.95 4.48
N ARG A 14 -10.55 -9.05 4.68
CA ARG A 14 -9.10 -9.06 4.51
C ARG A 14 -8.78 -8.52 3.11
N PRO A 15 -7.72 -7.72 2.92
CA PRO A 15 -7.37 -7.15 1.61
C PRO A 15 -7.35 -8.19 0.48
N HIS A 16 -6.93 -9.42 0.81
CA HIS A 16 -6.92 -10.57 -0.09
C HIS A 16 -8.31 -11.04 -0.58
N GLN A 17 -9.38 -10.82 0.18
CA GLN A 17 -10.74 -11.15 -0.24
C GLN A 17 -11.32 -10.09 -1.17
N LEU A 18 -11.08 -8.80 -0.89
CA LEU A 18 -11.48 -7.69 -1.76
C LEU A 18 -10.79 -7.81 -3.12
N ILE A 19 -9.49 -8.07 -3.14
CA ILE A 19 -8.76 -8.14 -4.41
C ILE A 19 -9.20 -9.32 -5.27
N ARG A 20 -9.46 -10.47 -4.66
CA ARG A 20 -10.03 -11.63 -5.36
C ARG A 20 -11.42 -11.33 -5.92
N TRP A 21 -12.23 -10.58 -5.19
CA TRP A 21 -13.52 -10.14 -5.67
C TRP A 21 -13.38 -9.18 -6.86
N LEU A 22 -12.46 -8.21 -6.80
CA LEU A 22 -12.17 -7.30 -7.91
C LEU A 22 -11.67 -8.05 -9.15
N CYS A 23 -10.77 -9.05 -9.00
CA CYS A 23 -10.33 -9.91 -10.11
C CYS A 23 -11.51 -10.66 -10.77
N LYS A 24 -12.48 -11.13 -9.96
CA LYS A 24 -13.70 -11.77 -10.49
C LYS A 24 -14.54 -10.75 -11.25
N CYS A 25 -14.77 -9.56 -10.70
CA CYS A 25 -15.50 -8.49 -11.38
C CYS A 25 -14.86 -8.14 -12.72
N ALA A 26 -13.53 -8.02 -12.78
CA ALA A 26 -12.80 -7.76 -14.02
C ALA A 26 -13.09 -8.83 -15.09
N SER A 27 -13.06 -10.11 -14.71
CA SER A 27 -13.36 -11.21 -15.62
C SER A 27 -14.82 -11.21 -16.10
N GLU A 28 -15.78 -10.91 -15.22
CA GLU A 28 -17.20 -10.82 -15.59
C GLU A 28 -17.48 -9.62 -16.52
N TYR A 29 -16.83 -8.48 -16.29
CA TYR A 29 -16.95 -7.29 -17.14
C TYR A 29 -16.34 -7.49 -18.53
N ALA A 30 -15.24 -8.25 -18.64
CA ALA A 30 -14.64 -8.59 -19.93
C ALA A 30 -15.53 -9.51 -20.78
N ASN A 31 -16.26 -10.43 -20.15
CA ASN A 31 -17.15 -11.38 -20.83
C ASN A 31 -18.48 -10.77 -21.32
N SER A 32 -18.66 -9.44 -21.24
CA SER A 32 -19.88 -8.73 -21.67
C SER A 32 -21.19 -9.18 -21.00
N SER A 33 -21.10 -9.93 -19.89
CA SER A 33 -22.29 -10.42 -19.16
C SER A 33 -23.13 -9.28 -18.58
N PHE A 34 -22.56 -8.07 -18.52
CA PHE A 34 -23.21 -6.84 -18.10
C PHE A 34 -23.11 -5.79 -19.23
N SER A 35 -24.14 -5.70 -20.08
CA SER A 35 -24.24 -4.71 -21.16
C SER A 35 -24.75 -3.36 -20.65
N SER A 36 -24.10 -2.81 -19.61
CA SER A 36 -24.41 -1.46 -19.11
C SER A 36 -23.15 -0.60 -19.17
N PRO A 37 -23.22 0.64 -19.71
CA PRO A 37 -22.07 1.51 -19.91
C PRO A 37 -21.35 1.90 -18.61
N CYS A 38 -21.97 1.71 -17.44
CA CYS A 38 -21.37 2.00 -16.14
C CYS A 38 -20.52 0.86 -15.57
N TYR A 39 -20.58 -0.35 -16.15
CA TYR A 39 -19.95 -1.56 -15.62
C TYR A 39 -19.09 -2.24 -16.69
N SER A 40 -18.08 -1.51 -17.17
CA SER A 40 -17.11 -2.00 -18.15
C SER A 40 -15.75 -2.29 -17.52
N LEU A 41 -14.95 -3.13 -18.19
CA LEU A 41 -13.56 -3.36 -17.81
C LEU A 41 -12.74 -2.05 -17.85
N GLU A 42 -12.98 -1.20 -18.86
CA GLU A 42 -12.37 0.13 -18.99
C GLU A 42 -12.66 1.05 -17.79
N PHE A 43 -13.89 1.03 -17.28
CA PHE A 43 -14.25 1.77 -16.06
C PHE A 43 -13.45 1.27 -14.86
N LEU A 44 -13.34 -0.05 -14.69
CA LEU A 44 -12.57 -0.64 -13.59
C LEU A 44 -11.07 -0.28 -13.70
N ILE A 45 -10.49 -0.36 -14.90
CA ILE A 45 -9.09 0.02 -15.15
C ILE A 45 -8.88 1.50 -14.82
N THR A 46 -9.76 2.38 -15.28
CA THR A 46 -9.73 3.82 -14.97
C THR A 46 -9.81 4.08 -13.47
N TRP A 47 -10.71 3.38 -12.76
CA TRP A 47 -10.82 3.49 -11.32
C TRP A 47 -9.54 3.02 -10.60
N VAL A 48 -8.94 1.90 -11.03
CA VAL A 48 -7.66 1.41 -10.47
C VAL A 48 -6.57 2.46 -10.62
N PHE A 49 -6.50 3.11 -11.78
CA PHE A 49 -5.52 4.17 -12.02
C PHE A 49 -5.72 5.38 -11.11
N GLN A 50 -6.96 5.88 -11.02
CA GLN A 50 -7.24 7.00 -10.13
C GLN A 50 -6.91 6.64 -8.68
N ARG A 51 -7.28 5.43 -8.25
CA ARG A 51 -7.01 4.97 -6.89
C ARG A 51 -5.50 4.82 -6.62
N ALA A 52 -4.73 4.37 -7.60
CA ALA A 52 -3.28 4.27 -7.50
C ALA A 52 -2.62 5.66 -7.36
N ILE A 53 -3.08 6.65 -8.12
CA ILE A 53 -2.61 8.05 -8.03
C ILE A 53 -2.89 8.61 -6.62
N ASP A 54 -4.11 8.42 -6.12
CA ASP A 54 -4.47 8.91 -4.78
C ASP A 54 -3.64 8.23 -3.69
N LEU A 55 -3.44 6.91 -3.79
CA LEU A 55 -2.62 6.15 -2.84
C LEU A 55 -1.15 6.58 -2.88
N LYS A 56 -0.61 6.84 -4.07
CA LYS A 56 0.74 7.37 -4.23
C LYS A 56 0.89 8.73 -3.55
N ALA A 57 -0.03 9.66 -3.82
CA ALA A 57 0.00 10.98 -3.21
C ALA A 57 -0.05 10.90 -1.68
N ASN A 58 -0.89 10.02 -1.12
CA ASN A 58 -0.94 9.78 0.32
C ASN A 58 0.38 9.19 0.86
N CYS A 59 0.97 8.21 0.16
CA CYS A 59 2.27 7.67 0.52
C CYS A 59 3.33 8.79 0.53
N ASP A 60 3.41 9.59 -0.52
CA ASP A 60 4.38 10.68 -0.66
C ASP A 60 4.24 11.69 0.50
N GLU A 61 3.01 12.02 0.90
CA GLU A 61 2.74 12.87 2.07
C GLU A 61 3.25 12.24 3.38
N TYR A 62 3.04 10.93 3.57
CA TYR A 62 3.52 10.22 4.76
C TYR A 62 5.04 10.01 4.77
N PHE A 63 5.68 9.95 3.60
CA PHE A 63 7.11 9.76 3.47
C PHE A 63 7.90 11.08 3.51
N ALA A 64 7.28 12.21 3.15
CA ALA A 64 7.96 13.52 3.17
C ALA A 64 8.71 13.82 4.48
N PRO A 65 8.14 13.55 5.68
CA PRO A 65 8.83 13.82 6.94
C PRO A 65 10.07 12.95 7.19
N LEU A 66 10.25 11.85 6.47
CA LEU A 66 11.44 11.00 6.58
C LEU A 66 12.65 11.60 5.85
N PHE A 67 12.43 12.55 4.94
CA PHE A 67 13.46 13.10 4.05
C PHE A 67 13.67 14.61 4.21
N ASP A 68 12.78 15.31 4.93
CA ASP A 68 12.77 16.76 5.04
C ASP A 68 13.53 17.31 6.28
N TYR A 69 14.13 16.43 7.08
CA TYR A 69 14.80 16.77 8.35
C TYR A 69 13.88 17.50 9.35
N SER A 70 12.56 17.36 9.25
CA SER A 70 11.57 18.01 10.12
C SER A 70 11.62 17.56 11.58
N GLN A 71 12.32 16.46 11.87
CA GLN A 71 12.45 15.86 13.22
C GLN A 71 11.10 15.45 13.81
N SER A 72 10.07 15.30 12.97
CA SER A 72 8.78 14.80 13.41
C SER A 72 8.92 13.32 13.79
N LYS A 73 8.46 12.96 14.99
CA LYS A 73 8.47 11.57 15.41
C LYS A 73 7.53 10.78 14.53
N PHE A 74 8.07 9.76 13.87
CA PHE A 74 7.28 8.76 13.18
C PHE A 74 6.43 8.02 14.22
N ASP A 75 5.15 8.40 14.33
CA ASP A 75 4.25 7.84 15.33
C ASP A 75 3.68 6.48 14.88
N ALA A 76 3.06 5.76 15.81
CA ALA A 76 2.45 4.47 15.50
C ALA A 76 1.30 4.58 14.48
N ASN A 77 0.62 5.72 14.40
CA ASN A 77 -0.48 5.95 13.47
C ASN A 77 0.02 6.10 12.04
N PHE A 78 1.10 6.86 11.82
CA PHE A 78 1.79 6.99 10.54
C PHE A 78 2.24 5.63 10.03
N SER A 79 2.81 4.80 10.90
CA SER A 79 3.19 3.42 10.55
C SER A 79 2.01 2.58 10.06
N VAL A 80 0.84 2.68 10.73
CA VAL A 80 -0.38 1.96 10.36
C VAL A 80 -0.94 2.46 9.03
N LEU A 81 -1.03 3.79 8.84
CA LEU A 81 -1.54 4.41 7.61
C LEU A 81 -0.67 4.06 6.41
N LEU A 82 0.64 4.18 6.56
CA LEU A 82 1.63 3.83 5.55
C LEU A 82 1.54 2.35 5.19
N ASN A 83 1.45 1.46 6.19
CA ASN A 83 1.30 0.03 5.92
C ASN A 83 -0.01 -0.29 5.19
N SER A 84 -1.10 0.41 5.51
CA SER A 84 -2.38 0.29 4.82
C SER A 84 -2.27 0.73 3.36
N CYS A 85 -1.68 1.90 3.09
CA CYS A 85 -1.48 2.41 1.74
C CYS A 85 -0.60 1.49 0.89
N THR A 86 0.55 1.05 1.42
CA THR A 86 1.43 0.11 0.72
C THR A 86 0.74 -1.22 0.43
N THR A 87 -0.05 -1.74 1.37
CA THR A 87 -0.81 -3.00 1.18
C THR A 87 -1.89 -2.85 0.10
N GLN A 88 -2.57 -1.69 0.07
CA GLN A 88 -3.56 -1.40 -0.97
C GLN A 88 -2.92 -1.26 -2.34
N LEU A 89 -1.77 -0.59 -2.44
CA LEU A 89 -1.03 -0.43 -3.70
C LEU A 89 -0.55 -1.80 -4.25
N SER A 90 0.02 -2.63 -3.38
CA SER A 90 0.39 -4.02 -3.72
C SER A 90 -0.82 -4.84 -4.17
N SER A 91 -1.98 -4.65 -3.54
CA SER A 91 -3.23 -5.30 -3.98
C SER A 91 -3.62 -4.86 -5.39
N LEU A 92 -3.54 -3.56 -5.71
CA LEU A 92 -3.80 -3.08 -7.08
C LEU A 92 -2.83 -3.68 -8.11
N CYS A 93 -1.56 -3.88 -7.76
CA CYS A 93 -0.61 -4.60 -8.61
C CYS A 93 -1.05 -6.05 -8.92
N VAL A 94 -1.68 -6.73 -7.95
CA VAL A 94 -2.24 -8.09 -8.17
C VAL A 94 -3.41 -8.06 -9.14
N LEU A 95 -4.32 -7.09 -9.01
CA LEU A 95 -5.43 -6.94 -9.95
C LEU A 95 -4.93 -6.62 -11.35
N ASN A 96 -3.98 -5.69 -11.45
CA ASN A 96 -3.30 -5.34 -12.69
C ASN A 96 -2.73 -6.60 -13.37
N LYS A 97 -1.91 -7.39 -12.67
CA LYS A 97 -1.35 -8.63 -13.20
C LYS A 97 -2.42 -9.60 -13.70
N HIS A 98 -3.56 -9.70 -13.03
CA HIS A 98 -4.68 -10.52 -13.49
C HIS A 98 -5.33 -9.98 -14.77
N VAL A 99 -5.41 -8.66 -14.95
CA VAL A 99 -5.89 -8.05 -16.20
C VAL A 99 -4.91 -8.32 -17.33
N ASP A 100 -3.61 -8.10 -17.10
CA ASP A 100 -2.55 -8.33 -18.11
C ASP A 100 -2.51 -9.80 -18.56
N GLU A 101 -2.52 -10.75 -17.61
CA GLU A 101 -2.41 -12.18 -17.93
C GLU A 101 -3.65 -12.78 -18.61
N LYS A 102 -4.85 -12.23 -18.35
CA LYS A 102 -6.12 -12.90 -18.73
C LYS A 102 -7.07 -12.06 -19.55
N LEU A 103 -6.99 -10.75 -19.46
CA LEU A 103 -8.00 -9.83 -19.97
C LEU A 103 -7.43 -8.79 -20.95
N VAL A 104 -6.11 -8.79 -21.21
CA VAL A 104 -5.44 -7.81 -22.08
C VAL A 104 -6.04 -7.73 -23.49
N SER A 105 -6.58 -8.85 -24.02
CA SER A 105 -7.24 -8.88 -25.33
C SER A 105 -8.55 -8.08 -25.40
N TYR A 106 -9.11 -7.70 -24.25
CA TYR A 106 -10.35 -6.93 -24.13
C TYR A 106 -10.10 -5.44 -23.88
N VAL A 107 -8.83 -5.02 -23.84
CA VAL A 107 -8.40 -3.66 -23.53
C VAL A 107 -8.06 -2.91 -24.81
N TYR A 108 -8.54 -1.67 -24.95
CA TYR A 108 -8.42 -0.92 -26.21
C TYR A 108 -7.04 -0.28 -26.42
N ASP A 109 -6.37 0.16 -25.35
CA ASP A 109 -5.07 0.85 -25.39
C ASP A 109 -4.05 0.19 -24.46
N THR A 110 -3.50 -0.94 -24.91
CA THR A 110 -2.60 -1.76 -24.09
C THR A 110 -1.27 -1.08 -23.78
N ASP A 111 -0.77 -0.22 -24.66
CA ASP A 111 0.56 0.39 -24.51
C ASP A 111 0.57 1.45 -23.40
N ALA A 112 -0.40 2.37 -23.42
CA ALA A 112 -0.54 3.38 -22.36
C ALA A 112 -0.81 2.72 -21.01
N ILE A 113 -1.68 1.69 -21.01
CA ILE A 113 -2.04 0.95 -19.82
C ILE A 113 -0.83 0.22 -19.22
N ASN A 114 -0.01 -0.42 -20.05
CA ASN A 114 1.19 -1.12 -19.62
C ASN A 114 2.25 -0.17 -19.03
N GLU A 115 2.42 1.02 -19.60
CA GLU A 115 3.30 2.04 -19.02
C GLU A 115 2.83 2.45 -17.61
N HIS A 116 1.53 2.73 -17.45
CA HIS A 116 0.93 3.06 -16.15
C HIS A 116 1.10 1.93 -15.13
N TRP A 117 0.90 0.70 -15.57
CA TRP A 117 1.06 -0.51 -14.76
C TRP A 117 2.50 -0.74 -14.29
N THR A 118 3.47 -0.55 -15.18
CA THR A 118 4.89 -0.64 -14.84
C THR A 118 5.28 0.42 -13.80
N ARG A 119 4.79 1.65 -13.97
CA ARG A 119 5.02 2.74 -13.01
C ARG A 119 4.42 2.41 -11.63
N LEU A 120 3.20 1.86 -11.61
CA LEU A 120 2.54 1.45 -10.37
C LEU A 120 3.33 0.37 -9.62
N GLU A 121 3.85 -0.63 -10.33
CA GLU A 121 4.69 -1.67 -9.73
C GLU A 121 5.98 -1.09 -9.14
N LEU A 122 6.63 -0.18 -9.86
CA LEU A 122 7.84 0.50 -9.38
C LEU A 122 7.54 1.32 -8.11
N ASP A 123 6.44 2.07 -8.09
CA ASP A 123 5.99 2.83 -6.91
C ASP A 123 5.70 1.90 -5.73
N SER A 124 5.05 0.75 -5.97
CA SER A 124 4.82 -0.25 -4.93
C SER A 124 6.11 -0.77 -4.33
N ILE A 125 7.08 -1.14 -5.17
CA ILE A 125 8.40 -1.61 -4.70
C ILE A 125 9.10 -0.50 -3.91
N HIS A 126 9.09 0.73 -4.41
CA HIS A 126 9.71 1.87 -3.75
C HIS A 126 9.16 2.06 -2.32
N PHE A 127 7.84 2.08 -2.16
CA PHE A 127 7.24 2.24 -0.83
C PHE A 127 7.45 1.03 0.08
N GLU A 128 7.53 -0.18 -0.46
CA GLU A 128 7.91 -1.36 0.34
C GLU A 128 9.34 -1.26 0.87
N VAL A 129 10.28 -0.77 0.06
CA VAL A 129 11.67 -0.54 0.47
C VAL A 129 11.74 0.53 1.55
N ILE A 130 11.06 1.68 1.38
CA ILE A 130 11.08 2.73 2.41
C ILE A 130 10.47 2.21 3.71
N ARG A 131 9.33 1.51 3.65
CA ARG A 131 8.71 0.87 4.82
C ARG A 131 9.68 -0.09 5.51
N TRP A 132 10.46 -0.86 4.75
CA TRP A 132 11.48 -1.73 5.31
C TRP A 132 12.57 -0.92 6.03
N LEU A 133 13.10 0.13 5.40
CA LEU A 133 14.12 1.01 5.97
C LEU A 133 13.68 1.65 7.30
N VAL A 134 12.44 2.12 7.39
CA VAL A 134 11.82 2.60 8.64
C VAL A 134 11.85 1.49 9.70
N LYS A 135 11.34 0.30 9.37
CA LYS A 135 11.27 -0.81 10.34
C LYS A 135 12.63 -1.25 10.89
N VAL A 136 13.70 -1.10 10.11
CA VAL A 136 15.07 -1.45 10.55
C VAL A 136 15.82 -0.26 11.15
N GLY A 137 15.20 0.93 11.24
CA GLY A 137 15.82 2.13 11.82
C GLY A 137 16.97 2.69 10.99
N LEU A 138 16.96 2.45 9.67
CA LEU A 138 17.99 2.95 8.75
C LEU A 138 17.70 4.36 8.22
N LEU A 139 16.51 4.89 8.48
CA LEU A 139 16.18 6.28 8.17
C LEU A 139 16.41 7.16 9.41
N PRO A 140 16.81 8.42 9.21
CA PRO A 140 17.03 9.36 10.31
C PRO A 140 15.68 9.84 10.87
N GLU A 141 14.98 8.96 11.58
CA GLU A 141 13.67 9.27 12.21
C GLU A 141 13.80 10.31 13.33
N CYS A 142 15.01 10.49 13.87
CA CYS A 142 15.35 11.41 14.95
C CYS A 142 16.81 11.90 14.81
N HIS A 143 17.14 13.01 15.48
CA HIS A 143 18.51 13.53 15.54
C HIS A 143 19.46 12.48 16.15
N PRO A 144 20.75 12.40 15.73
CA PRO A 144 21.74 11.48 16.29
C PRO A 144 21.90 11.54 17.82
N SER A 145 21.51 12.65 18.45
CA SER A 145 21.51 12.80 19.92
C SER A 145 20.31 12.15 20.63
N THR A 146 19.27 11.76 19.88
CA THR A 146 18.12 11.01 20.42
C THR A 146 18.44 9.52 20.55
N TYR A 147 19.37 9.02 19.75
CA TYR A 147 19.95 7.70 19.93
C TYR A 147 20.91 7.73 21.12
N LEU A 148 20.72 6.83 22.08
CA LEU A 148 21.66 6.65 23.19
C LEU A 148 23.04 6.37 22.60
N ARG A 149 24.02 7.23 22.92
CA ARG A 149 25.40 6.95 22.55
C ARG A 149 25.89 5.74 23.34
N PRO A 150 26.70 4.85 22.74
CA PRO A 150 27.31 3.73 23.47
C PRO A 150 28.02 4.19 24.76
N ASP A 151 28.62 5.39 24.76
CA ASP A 151 29.26 6.01 25.93
C ASP A 151 28.31 6.26 27.12
N ASP A 152 27.01 6.44 26.89
CA ASP A 152 26.03 6.66 27.97
C ASP A 152 25.56 5.34 28.61
N SER A 153 25.86 4.19 27.97
CA SER A 153 25.49 2.86 28.47
C SER A 153 26.49 2.26 29.46
N GLU A 154 27.69 2.85 29.61
CA GLU A 154 28.74 2.35 30.51
C GLU A 154 28.58 2.78 31.98
N ARG A 155 27.50 3.48 32.34
CA ARG A 155 27.15 3.73 33.75
C ARG A 155 26.25 2.66 34.37
N ILE A 156 26.30 1.44 33.85
CA ILE A 156 25.83 0.28 34.61
C ILE A 156 26.93 -0.05 35.62
N SER A 157 26.87 0.59 36.79
CA SER A 157 27.69 0.23 37.94
C SER A 157 27.49 -1.25 38.25
N ALA A 158 28.48 -2.08 37.93
CA ALA A 158 28.51 -3.47 38.35
C ALA A 158 28.57 -3.51 39.89
N PRO A 159 27.65 -4.22 40.57
CA PRO A 159 27.68 -4.35 42.01
C PRO A 159 28.62 -5.50 42.36
N PHE A 160 29.90 -5.20 42.55
CA PHE A 160 30.77 -6.13 43.30
C PHE A 160 31.52 -5.36 44.39
N PRO A 161 31.48 -5.86 45.64
CA PRO A 161 32.15 -5.25 46.76
C PRO A 161 33.66 -5.49 46.67
N VAL A 162 34.40 -4.51 47.22
CA VAL A 162 35.85 -4.46 47.47
C VAL A 162 36.41 -5.71 48.14
#